data_AF-A0A953RYN5-F1
#
_entry.id   AF-A0A953RYN5-F1
#
_cell.length_a   1.000
_cell.length_b   1.000
_cell.length_c   1.000
_cell.angle_alpha   90.00
_cell.angle_beta   90.00
_cell.angle_gamma   90.00
#
_symmetry.space_group_name_H-M   'P 1'
#
loop_
_entity.id
_entity.type
_entity.pdbx_description
1 polymer ?
#
loop_
_entity_poly.entity_id
_entity_poly.type
_entity_poly.pdbx_seq_one_letter_code
_entity_poly.pdbx_strand_id
1 'polypeptide(L)'
;MASEPVRFPDVLRFGDDFEFDLGAYRLRRSGRVLKLERIPMEVLAVLVEQRGQVVSREQIVERIWGKGAFLDTDNSINGAIRKIRQALKDDSEQPRYIQTITGRGYRFIAPITYPDAQRPVPVPILRPPLNEPLPDNPPRRRWSILLGIAVVLIAALGSYFQWSRSRARSLGPGGRLMLAVLPFENLTGDVAQEYISDGMTEEMISQLGSLDPSNLGVIARTSVMHYKHSQEPIQKISRELGVQYVLEGSIRRDFGNVRITAQLIQTKDQTHVWARQYDRELNTFLALEGEIAGEIADEIQIALGGHKPVAPASQPSLSPRTYEAHDLYLRGQYFWNKRTVEGFQRAIAYFQRAIASDPNYARAYAGLADSYALLGPYSEVPQMEFMPKARAAALRALELDESLPEAHTALALIVQN
;
A
#
# COMPACT_ATOMS: atom_id res chain seq x y z
N MET A 1 -14.37 -21.53 62.38
CA MET A 1 -15.26 -21.01 61.32
C MET A 1 -14.38 -20.46 60.22
N ALA A 2 -14.06 -21.30 59.22
CA ALA A 2 -13.35 -20.89 58.03
C ALA A 2 -14.40 -20.71 56.93
N SER A 3 -14.56 -19.47 56.46
CA SER A 3 -15.42 -19.10 55.35
C SER A 3 -14.91 -19.74 54.06
N GLU A 4 -15.71 -20.64 53.46
CA GLU A 4 -15.45 -21.17 52.13
C GLU A 4 -15.44 -20.02 51.10
N PRO A 5 -14.48 -20.01 50.14
CA PRO A 5 -14.50 -19.04 49.07
C PRO A 5 -15.68 -19.33 48.13
N VAL A 6 -16.57 -18.36 47.98
CA VAL A 6 -17.66 -18.38 47.01
C VAL A 6 -17.07 -18.59 45.61
N ARG A 7 -17.23 -19.79 45.02
CA ARG A 7 -16.90 -20.03 43.61
C ARG A 7 -17.96 -19.32 42.76
N PHE A 8 -17.56 -18.24 42.11
CA PHE A 8 -18.35 -17.68 41.03
C PHE A 8 -18.38 -18.70 39.89
N PRO A 9 -19.53 -18.90 39.22
CA PRO A 9 -19.55 -19.71 38.01
C PRO A 9 -18.58 -19.12 36.98
N ASP A 10 -17.77 -19.98 36.34
CA ASP A 10 -16.79 -19.57 35.31
C ASP A 10 -17.46 -18.94 34.07
N VAL A 11 -18.78 -19.07 33.96
CA VAL A 11 -19.58 -18.45 32.90
C VAL A 11 -20.30 -17.22 33.45
N LEU A 12 -20.09 -16.09 32.79
CA LEU A 12 -20.71 -14.81 33.08
C LEU A 12 -21.49 -14.30 31.88
N ARG A 13 -22.55 -13.53 32.13
CA ARG A 13 -23.39 -12.89 31.09
C ARG A 13 -23.26 -11.39 31.15
N PHE A 14 -23.16 -10.73 30.01
CA PHE A 14 -23.20 -9.27 29.93
C PHE A 14 -23.91 -8.80 28.66
N GLY A 15 -24.50 -7.60 28.71
CA GLY A 15 -25.42 -7.15 27.68
C GLY A 15 -26.65 -8.06 27.56
N ASP A 16 -27.37 -7.94 26.44
CA ASP A 16 -28.62 -8.67 26.23
C ASP A 16 -28.39 -10.13 25.78
N ASP A 17 -27.22 -10.44 25.23
CA ASP A 17 -27.00 -11.69 24.50
C ASP A 17 -25.60 -12.31 24.60
N PHE A 18 -24.66 -11.77 25.39
CA PHE A 18 -23.31 -12.33 25.52
C PHE A 18 -23.15 -13.24 26.73
N GLU A 19 -22.46 -14.36 26.50
CA GLU A 19 -21.97 -15.29 27.52
C GLU A 19 -20.47 -15.44 27.37
N PHE A 20 -19.72 -15.32 28.45
CA PHE A 20 -18.28 -15.47 28.45
C PHE A 20 -17.86 -16.49 29.49
N ASP A 21 -17.14 -17.51 29.05
CA ASP A 21 -16.57 -18.56 29.89
C ASP A 21 -15.09 -18.23 30.14
N LEU A 22 -14.78 -17.80 31.36
CA LEU A 22 -13.44 -17.43 31.82
C LEU A 22 -12.50 -18.63 31.84
N GLY A 23 -12.99 -19.81 32.23
CA GLY A 23 -12.19 -21.03 32.31
C GLY A 23 -11.87 -21.61 30.93
N ALA A 24 -12.84 -21.59 30.02
CA ALA A 24 -12.68 -22.12 28.67
C ALA A 24 -12.16 -21.09 27.64
N TYR A 25 -12.00 -19.81 28.02
CA TYR A 25 -11.70 -18.71 27.11
C TYR A 25 -12.63 -18.69 25.89
N ARG A 26 -13.95 -18.74 26.13
CA ARG A 26 -14.96 -18.79 25.06
C ARG A 26 -15.99 -17.69 25.22
N LEU A 27 -16.10 -16.85 24.20
CA LEU A 27 -17.16 -15.88 24.06
C LEU A 27 -18.29 -16.44 23.18
N ARG A 28 -19.53 -16.31 23.62
CA ARG A 28 -20.74 -16.68 22.87
C ARG A 28 -21.68 -15.49 22.81
N ARG A 29 -22.45 -15.42 21.72
CA ARG A 29 -23.54 -14.47 21.53
C ARG A 29 -24.78 -15.21 21.05
N SER A 30 -25.88 -15.12 21.80
CA SER A 30 -27.11 -15.88 21.53
C SER A 30 -26.84 -17.38 21.29
N GLY A 31 -25.96 -17.98 22.09
CA GLY A 31 -25.56 -19.39 21.96
C GLY A 31 -24.54 -19.72 20.86
N ARG A 32 -24.19 -18.78 19.96
CA ARG A 32 -23.17 -18.99 18.92
C ARG A 32 -21.79 -18.56 19.41
N VAL A 33 -20.76 -19.39 19.20
CA VAL A 33 -19.38 -19.07 19.57
C VAL A 33 -18.83 -17.96 18.68
N LEU A 34 -18.31 -16.89 19.29
CA LEU A 34 -17.58 -15.82 18.63
C LEU A 34 -16.08 -16.14 18.66
N LYS A 35 -15.48 -16.26 17.48
CA LYS A 35 -14.04 -16.51 17.35
C LYS A 35 -13.26 -15.22 17.62
N LEU A 36 -12.50 -15.20 18.70
CA LEU A 36 -11.49 -14.20 18.99
C LEU A 36 -10.12 -14.87 19.03
N GLU A 37 -9.09 -14.13 18.63
CA GLU A 37 -7.70 -14.58 18.77
C GLU A 37 -7.28 -14.61 20.25
N ARG A 38 -6.18 -15.29 20.55
CA ARG A 38 -5.67 -15.50 21.91
C ARG A 38 -5.52 -14.20 22.70
N ILE A 39 -4.76 -13.23 22.18
CA ILE A 39 -4.47 -11.97 22.89
C ILE A 39 -5.76 -11.14 23.15
N PRO A 40 -6.64 -10.88 22.17
CA PRO A 40 -7.95 -10.27 22.44
C PRO A 40 -8.79 -10.99 23.49
N MET A 41 -8.76 -12.33 23.52
CA MET A 41 -9.52 -13.11 24.49
C MET A 41 -8.96 -12.92 25.91
N GLU A 42 -7.64 -12.95 26.06
CA GLU A 42 -6.96 -12.72 27.35
C GLU A 42 -7.18 -11.29 27.84
N VAL A 43 -7.09 -10.28 26.97
CA VAL A 43 -7.40 -8.88 27.33
C VAL A 43 -8.85 -8.74 27.81
N LEU A 44 -9.81 -9.35 27.11
CA LEU A 44 -11.22 -9.32 27.53
C LEU A 44 -11.40 -9.97 28.90
N ALA A 45 -10.74 -11.09 29.17
CA ALA A 45 -10.79 -11.76 30.47
C ALA A 45 -10.31 -10.84 31.61
N VAL A 46 -9.17 -10.17 31.44
CA VAL A 46 -8.65 -9.23 32.45
C VAL A 46 -9.61 -8.07 32.71
N LEU A 47 -10.18 -7.49 31.65
CA LEU A 47 -11.11 -6.38 31.77
C LEU A 47 -12.42 -6.78 32.47
N VAL A 48 -12.91 -7.98 32.21
CA VAL A 48 -14.13 -8.52 32.82
C VAL A 48 -13.90 -8.95 34.27
N GLU A 49 -12.74 -9.53 34.58
CA GLU A 49 -12.33 -9.84 35.96
C GLU A 49 -12.29 -8.57 36.82
N GLN A 50 -11.72 -7.48 36.27
CA GLN A 50 -11.60 -6.17 36.93
C GLN A 50 -12.74 -5.22 36.54
N ARG A 51 -13.96 -5.74 36.33
CA ARG A 51 -15.13 -4.94 35.91
C ARG A 51 -15.32 -3.68 36.75
N GLY A 52 -15.64 -2.57 36.10
CA GLY A 52 -15.83 -1.26 36.73
C GLY A 52 -14.52 -0.56 37.17
N GLN A 53 -13.39 -1.26 37.25
CA GLN A 53 -12.09 -0.67 37.56
C GLN A 53 -11.34 -0.29 36.28
N VAL A 54 -10.42 0.68 36.40
CA VAL A 54 -9.53 1.03 35.28
C VAL A 54 -8.35 0.08 35.31
N VAL A 55 -8.21 -0.73 34.27
CA VAL A 55 -7.05 -1.60 34.06
C VAL A 55 -6.02 -0.81 33.25
N SER A 56 -4.84 -0.61 33.84
CA SER A 56 -3.76 0.11 33.18
C SER A 56 -3.11 -0.72 32.07
N ARG A 57 -2.41 -0.06 31.15
CA ARG A 57 -1.69 -0.76 30.07
C ARG A 57 -0.62 -1.67 30.65
N GLU A 58 0.11 -1.20 31.65
CA GLU A 58 1.14 -1.95 32.37
C GLU A 58 0.57 -3.21 33.02
N GLN A 59 -0.63 -3.12 33.62
CA GLN A 59 -1.32 -4.27 34.21
C GLN A 59 -1.71 -5.31 33.14
N ILE A 60 -2.18 -4.86 31.97
CA ILE A 60 -2.49 -5.75 30.85
C ILE A 60 -1.19 -6.41 30.33
N VAL A 61 -0.10 -5.63 30.22
CA VAL A 61 1.20 -6.15 29.78
C VAL A 61 1.71 -7.23 30.73
N GLU A 62 1.74 -6.93 32.02
CA GLU A 62 2.23 -7.84 33.05
C GLU A 62 1.41 -9.14 33.11
N ARG A 63 0.09 -9.06 32.90
CA ARG A 63 -0.79 -10.21 32.97
C ARG A 63 -0.68 -11.15 31.77
N ILE A 64 -0.46 -10.62 30.57
CA ILE A 64 -0.43 -11.39 29.32
C ILE A 64 0.99 -11.84 28.97
N TRP A 65 1.98 -10.94 29.11
CA TRP A 65 3.36 -11.19 28.68
C TRP A 65 4.37 -11.29 29.83
N GLY A 66 3.99 -11.00 31.07
CA GLY A 66 4.87 -11.05 32.25
C GLY A 66 5.68 -9.78 32.48
N LYS A 67 6.43 -9.73 33.58
CA LYS A 67 7.29 -8.58 33.94
C LYS A 67 8.47 -8.49 32.95
N GLY A 68 8.57 -7.37 32.22
CA GLY A 68 9.72 -7.05 31.37
C GLY A 68 9.52 -7.19 29.86
N ALA A 69 8.29 -7.30 29.36
CA ALA A 69 8.01 -7.24 27.92
C ALA A 69 7.97 -5.79 27.42
N PHE A 70 8.89 -5.40 26.51
CA PHE A 70 9.06 -4.01 26.08
C PHE A 70 8.92 -3.75 24.57
N LEU A 71 8.76 -4.77 23.73
CA LEU A 71 8.65 -4.58 22.27
C LEU A 71 7.19 -4.68 21.78
N ASP A 72 6.64 -3.57 21.27
CA ASP A 72 5.33 -3.44 20.60
C ASP A 72 4.06 -3.88 21.37
N THR A 73 4.11 -3.92 22.71
CA THR A 73 2.95 -4.26 23.55
C THR A 73 1.78 -3.29 23.41
N ASP A 74 2.06 -1.98 23.20
CA ASP A 74 1.01 -0.96 23.06
C ASP A 74 0.19 -1.13 21.78
N ASN A 75 0.86 -1.40 20.65
CA ASN A 75 0.19 -1.70 19.39
C ASN A 75 -0.64 -2.99 19.49
N SER A 76 -0.13 -3.98 20.23
CA SER A 76 -0.82 -5.23 20.50
C SER A 76 -2.09 -5.02 21.35
N ILE A 77 -2.03 -4.19 22.40
CA ILE A 77 -3.20 -3.84 23.24
C ILE A 77 -4.23 -3.07 22.41
N ASN A 78 -3.82 -2.07 21.64
CA ASN A 78 -4.72 -1.29 20.79
C ASN A 78 -5.42 -2.17 19.74
N GLY A 79 -4.67 -3.08 19.10
CA GLY A 79 -5.21 -4.07 18.17
C GLY A 79 -6.19 -5.03 18.85
N ALA A 80 -5.87 -5.48 20.06
CA ALA A 80 -6.73 -6.36 20.85
C ALA A 80 -8.06 -5.69 21.22
N ILE A 81 -8.02 -4.47 21.76
CA ILE A 81 -9.21 -3.69 22.11
C ILE A 81 -10.08 -3.44 20.87
N ARG A 82 -9.47 -3.12 19.72
CA ARG A 82 -10.20 -2.94 18.46
C ARG A 82 -10.95 -4.23 18.05
N LYS A 83 -10.30 -5.40 18.14
CA LYS A 83 -10.92 -6.70 17.81
C LYS A 83 -12.04 -7.05 18.79
N ILE A 84 -11.85 -6.79 20.08
CA ILE A 84 -12.90 -7.01 21.10
C ILE A 84 -14.12 -6.11 20.80
N ARG A 85 -13.90 -4.81 20.56
CA ARG A 85 -14.98 -3.88 20.19
C ARG A 85 -15.73 -4.34 18.95
N GLN A 86 -15.01 -4.81 17.93
CA GLN A 86 -15.64 -5.37 16.72
C GLN A 86 -16.49 -6.61 17.02
N ALA A 87 -16.02 -7.53 17.87
CA ALA A 87 -16.77 -8.72 18.26
C ALA A 87 -18.02 -8.40 19.10
N LEU A 88 -17.91 -7.41 19.99
CA LEU A 88 -19.01 -6.94 20.84
C LEU A 88 -19.96 -5.96 20.12
N LYS A 89 -19.58 -5.50 18.91
CA LYS A 89 -20.22 -4.36 18.20
C LYS A 89 -20.29 -3.10 19.09
N ASP A 90 -19.19 -2.84 19.80
CA ASP A 90 -19.01 -1.70 20.69
C ASP A 90 -18.40 -0.52 19.94
N ASP A 91 -18.92 0.69 20.18
CA ASP A 91 -18.41 1.94 19.61
C ASP A 91 -17.42 2.59 20.58
N SER A 92 -16.30 3.11 20.07
CA SER A 92 -15.33 3.83 20.88
C SER A 92 -15.82 5.21 21.34
N GLU A 93 -16.66 5.87 20.54
CA GLU A 93 -17.21 7.20 20.86
C GLU A 93 -18.44 7.10 21.77
N GLN A 94 -19.18 5.99 21.67
CA GLN A 94 -20.33 5.68 22.53
C GLN A 94 -20.18 4.28 23.17
N PRO A 95 -19.25 4.11 24.12
CA PRO A 95 -18.91 2.80 24.65
C PRO A 95 -20.07 2.23 25.47
N ARG A 96 -20.45 1.00 25.16
CA ARG A 96 -21.42 0.18 25.92
C ARG A 96 -20.72 -0.88 26.76
N TYR A 97 -19.57 -1.37 26.30
CA TYR A 97 -18.84 -2.46 26.96
C TYR A 97 -17.46 -2.01 27.46
N ILE A 98 -16.66 -1.36 26.61
CA ILE A 98 -15.28 -0.98 26.95
C ILE A 98 -15.09 0.52 26.80
N GLN A 99 -14.94 1.20 27.94
CA GLN A 99 -14.60 2.61 28.00
C GLN A 99 -13.08 2.80 27.94
N THR A 100 -12.61 3.68 27.05
CA THR A 100 -11.21 4.12 27.04
C THR A 100 -11.02 5.30 27.98
N ILE A 101 -10.09 5.20 28.91
CA ILE A 101 -9.68 6.30 29.78
C ILE A 101 -8.33 6.81 29.28
N THR A 102 -8.35 7.95 28.59
CA THR A 102 -7.17 8.56 27.98
C THR A 102 -6.02 8.69 28.98
N GLY A 103 -4.84 8.21 28.60
CA GLY A 103 -3.64 8.23 29.44
C GLY A 103 -3.62 7.25 30.63
N ARG A 104 -4.70 6.50 30.90
CA ARG A 104 -4.75 5.57 32.04
C ARG A 104 -4.98 4.11 31.67
N GLY A 105 -5.81 3.82 30.67
CA GLY A 105 -6.09 2.44 30.27
C GLY A 105 -7.55 2.21 29.84
N TYR A 106 -8.11 1.05 30.19
CA TYR A 106 -9.43 0.62 29.76
C TYR A 106 -10.28 0.18 30.95
N ARG A 107 -11.59 0.37 30.84
CA ARG A 107 -12.57 -0.04 31.86
C ARG A 107 -13.71 -0.81 31.20
N PHE A 108 -14.03 -1.98 31.74
CA PHE A 108 -15.25 -2.69 31.36
C PHE A 108 -16.45 -2.12 32.12
N ILE A 109 -17.47 -1.67 31.40
CA ILE A 109 -18.60 -0.91 31.94
C ILE A 109 -19.95 -1.62 31.82
N ALA A 110 -20.03 -2.76 31.11
CA ALA A 110 -21.29 -3.48 30.97
C ALA A 110 -21.66 -4.23 32.27
N PRO A 111 -22.97 -4.25 32.63
CA PRO A 111 -23.45 -5.00 33.77
C PRO A 111 -23.25 -6.51 33.55
N ILE A 112 -22.74 -7.20 34.57
CA ILE A 112 -22.49 -8.64 34.54
C ILE A 112 -23.49 -9.36 35.44
N THR A 113 -24.12 -10.40 34.90
CA THR A 113 -25.01 -11.32 35.61
C THR A 113 -24.38 -12.70 35.64
N TYR A 114 -24.43 -13.35 36.81
CA TYR A 114 -23.96 -14.73 36.97
C TYR A 114 -25.17 -15.67 36.83
N PRO A 115 -25.10 -16.72 36.00
CA PRO A 115 -26.07 -17.81 36.03
C PRO A 115 -26.08 -18.39 37.45
N ASP A 116 -27.22 -18.29 38.12
CA ASP A 116 -27.45 -18.44 39.56
C ASP A 116 -26.53 -19.43 40.31
N ALA A 117 -25.76 -18.90 41.27
CA ALA A 117 -25.23 -19.68 42.38
C ALA A 117 -26.37 -19.87 43.40
N GLN A 118 -26.97 -21.06 43.39
CA GLN A 118 -27.88 -21.61 44.42
C GLN A 118 -28.36 -20.61 45.48
N ARG A 119 -29.50 -19.94 45.22
CA ARG A 119 -30.33 -19.43 46.30
C ARG A 119 -31.18 -20.58 46.87
N PRO A 120 -31.22 -20.79 48.20
CA PRO A 120 -32.19 -21.70 48.78
C PRO A 120 -33.60 -21.12 48.56
N VAL A 121 -34.42 -21.83 47.80
CA VAL A 121 -35.82 -21.46 47.53
C VAL A 121 -36.66 -21.86 48.76
N PRO A 122 -37.47 -20.97 49.35
CA PRO A 122 -38.47 -21.37 50.35
C PRO A 122 -39.54 -22.21 49.67
N VAL A 123 -39.80 -23.41 50.20
CA VAL A 123 -40.81 -24.35 49.69
C VAL A 123 -42.21 -23.73 49.77
N PRO A 124 -42.94 -23.57 48.66
CA PRO A 124 -44.36 -23.19 48.70
C PRO A 124 -45.21 -24.43 48.98
N ILE A 125 -46.08 -24.34 49.98
CA ILE A 125 -47.09 -25.33 50.32
C ILE A 125 -48.09 -25.45 49.15
N LEU A 126 -48.29 -26.69 48.70
CA LEU A 126 -49.28 -27.07 47.69
C LEU A 126 -50.70 -26.62 48.06
N ARG A 127 -51.33 -25.84 47.19
CA ARG A 127 -52.79 -25.83 46.99
C ARG A 127 -53.07 -25.83 45.48
N PRO A 128 -54.00 -26.66 44.98
CA PRO A 128 -54.37 -26.64 43.56
C PRO A 128 -55.48 -25.59 43.33
N PRO A 129 -55.55 -24.99 42.13
CA PRO A 129 -56.81 -24.43 41.66
C PRO A 129 -57.30 -25.10 40.36
N LEU A 130 -58.61 -24.92 40.17
CA LEU A 130 -59.49 -25.53 39.18
C LEU A 130 -59.25 -25.06 37.74
N ASN A 131 -59.72 -25.91 36.81
CA ASN A 131 -59.84 -25.70 35.37
C ASN A 131 -60.52 -24.39 34.98
N GLU A 132 -59.96 -23.68 33.98
CA GLU A 132 -60.72 -22.89 32.99
C GLU A 132 -60.00 -22.92 31.62
N PRO A 133 -60.74 -22.80 30.48
CA PRO A 133 -60.26 -23.15 29.14
C PRO A 133 -59.60 -21.97 28.37
N LEU A 134 -58.79 -22.32 27.36
CA LEU A 134 -58.02 -21.41 26.49
C LEU A 134 -58.85 -20.84 25.30
N PRO A 135 -58.59 -19.61 24.81
CA PRO A 135 -59.09 -19.12 23.52
C PRO A 135 -58.06 -19.20 22.37
N ASP A 136 -58.59 -19.31 21.14
CA ASP A 136 -57.94 -19.58 19.86
C ASP A 136 -56.96 -18.50 19.32
N ASN A 137 -55.99 -18.96 18.52
CA ASN A 137 -55.00 -18.14 17.77
C ASN A 137 -55.51 -17.67 16.39
N PRO A 138 -55.14 -16.46 15.89
CA PRO A 138 -55.32 -16.09 14.48
C PRO A 138 -54.06 -16.35 13.62
N PRO A 139 -54.18 -16.33 12.27
CA PRO A 139 -53.28 -17.07 11.37
C PRO A 139 -52.07 -16.28 10.85
N ARG A 140 -50.90 -16.94 10.85
CA ARG A 140 -49.56 -16.43 10.44
C ARG A 140 -49.23 -16.64 8.94
N ARG A 141 -49.96 -16.04 7.99
CA ARG A 141 -49.68 -16.25 6.54
C ARG A 141 -49.49 -14.98 5.69
N ARG A 142 -48.96 -13.88 6.25
CA ARG A 142 -48.56 -12.68 5.47
C ARG A 142 -47.13 -12.17 5.70
N TRP A 143 -46.40 -12.70 6.68
CA TRP A 143 -45.09 -12.17 7.07
C TRP A 143 -43.90 -12.83 6.35
N SER A 144 -44.11 -13.99 5.71
CA SER A 144 -43.05 -14.67 4.95
C SER A 144 -42.62 -13.92 3.70
N ILE A 145 -43.52 -13.16 3.07
CA ILE A 145 -43.21 -12.38 1.85
C ILE A 145 -42.38 -11.14 2.20
N LEU A 146 -42.71 -10.45 3.30
CA LEU A 146 -41.95 -9.29 3.78
C LEU A 146 -40.55 -9.69 4.27
N LEU A 147 -40.41 -10.87 4.88
CA LEU A 147 -39.12 -11.41 5.32
C LEU A 147 -38.18 -11.72 4.13
N GLY A 148 -38.74 -12.22 3.02
CA GLY A 148 -37.97 -12.49 1.80
C GLY A 148 -37.35 -11.23 1.18
N ILE A 149 -38.11 -10.14 1.11
CA ILE A 149 -37.64 -8.86 0.55
C ILE A 149 -36.54 -8.25 1.43
N ALA A 150 -36.68 -8.32 2.75
CA ALA A 150 -35.67 -7.81 3.68
C ALA A 150 -34.33 -8.56 3.59
N VAL A 151 -34.35 -9.88 3.40
CA VAL A 151 -33.12 -10.69 3.22
C VAL A 151 -32.41 -10.33 1.92
N VAL A 152 -33.14 -10.12 0.82
CA VAL A 152 -32.56 -9.70 -0.46
C VAL A 152 -31.97 -8.28 -0.36
N LEU A 153 -32.65 -7.36 0.33
CA LEU A 153 -32.13 -6.00 0.54
C LEU A 153 -30.88 -5.98 1.42
N ILE A 154 -30.82 -6.79 2.48
CA ILE A 154 -29.64 -6.91 3.35
C ILE A 154 -28.48 -7.57 2.62
N ALA A 155 -28.76 -8.59 1.79
CA ALA A 155 -27.76 -9.20 0.93
C ALA A 155 -27.22 -8.20 -0.10
N ALA A 156 -28.10 -7.42 -0.75
CA ALA A 156 -27.71 -6.37 -1.70
C ALA A 156 -26.92 -5.25 -1.01
N LEU A 157 -27.33 -4.81 0.17
CA LEU A 157 -26.60 -3.80 0.96
C LEU A 157 -25.25 -4.34 1.44
N GLY A 158 -25.19 -5.59 1.89
CA GLY A 158 -23.95 -6.25 2.30
C GLY A 158 -22.98 -6.41 1.14
N SER A 159 -23.49 -6.80 -0.04
CA SER A 159 -22.73 -6.87 -1.29
C SER A 159 -22.22 -5.50 -1.71
N TYR A 160 -23.07 -4.47 -1.64
CA TYR A 160 -22.71 -3.08 -1.94
C TYR A 160 -21.66 -2.53 -0.95
N PHE A 161 -21.78 -2.82 0.34
CA PHE A 161 -20.84 -2.38 1.37
C PHE A 161 -19.50 -3.14 1.32
N GLN A 162 -19.53 -4.41 0.90
CA GLN A 162 -18.34 -5.22 0.69
C GLN A 162 -17.61 -4.81 -0.61
N TRP A 163 -18.36 -4.43 -1.64
CA TRP A 163 -17.85 -3.81 -2.87
C TRP A 163 -17.34 -2.38 -2.66
N SER A 164 -17.96 -1.60 -1.76
CA SER A 164 -17.49 -0.24 -1.43
C SER A 164 -16.28 -0.24 -0.50
N ARG A 165 -16.18 -1.19 0.45
CA ARG A 165 -15.00 -1.35 1.31
C ARG A 165 -13.77 -1.86 0.57
N SER A 166 -13.93 -2.59 -0.52
CA SER A 166 -12.82 -2.95 -1.41
C SER A 166 -12.36 -1.78 -2.30
N ARG A 167 -13.16 -0.71 -2.40
CA ARG A 167 -12.78 0.57 -3.03
C ARG A 167 -12.18 1.61 -2.08
N ALA A 168 -12.19 1.39 -0.77
CA ALA A 168 -11.53 2.27 0.20
C ALA A 168 -10.00 2.07 0.12
N ARG A 169 -9.43 2.54 -0.99
CA ARG A 169 -7.99 2.75 -1.18
C ARG A 169 -7.53 3.64 -0.03
N SER A 170 -6.55 3.18 0.74
CA SER A 170 -5.81 4.06 1.63
C SER A 170 -5.01 5.00 0.76
N LEU A 171 -5.65 6.08 0.30
CA LEU A 171 -5.03 7.08 -0.55
C LEU A 171 -3.85 7.69 0.21
N GLY A 172 -2.75 7.93 -0.50
CA GLY A 172 -1.54 8.53 0.05
C GLY A 172 -1.69 10.03 0.31
N PRO A 173 -0.58 10.75 0.51
CA PRO A 173 -0.59 12.19 0.74
C PRO A 173 -1.42 12.90 -0.34
N GLY A 174 -2.43 13.67 0.07
CA GLY A 174 -3.31 14.39 -0.86
C GLY A 174 -4.45 13.60 -1.50
N GLY A 175 -4.76 12.38 -1.02
CA GLY A 175 -5.88 11.62 -1.57
C GLY A 175 -5.58 10.94 -2.92
N ARG A 176 -4.30 10.73 -3.23
CA ARG A 176 -3.84 10.09 -4.48
C ARG A 176 -3.52 8.62 -4.29
N LEU A 177 -3.68 7.83 -5.34
CA LEU A 177 -3.08 6.51 -5.43
C LEU A 177 -1.56 6.68 -5.52
N MET A 178 -0.80 5.98 -4.68
CA MET A 178 0.66 6.04 -4.73
C MET A 178 1.22 4.75 -5.30
N LEU A 179 2.08 4.88 -6.31
CA LEU A 179 2.69 3.79 -7.06
C LEU A 179 4.20 3.96 -7.10
N ALA A 180 4.94 2.88 -6.84
CA ALA A 180 6.38 2.82 -7.11
C ALA A 180 6.64 1.94 -8.34
N VAL A 181 7.54 2.37 -9.22
CA VAL A 181 8.10 1.51 -10.27
C VAL A 181 9.44 1.02 -9.76
N LEU A 182 9.57 -0.27 -9.46
CA LEU A 182 10.85 -0.82 -9.06
C LEU A 182 11.78 -0.96 -10.27
N PRO A 183 13.11 -0.91 -10.07
CA PRO A 183 14.06 -1.11 -11.14
C PRO A 183 13.78 -2.43 -11.86
N PHE A 184 13.55 -2.35 -13.17
CA PHE A 184 13.32 -3.54 -13.99
C PHE A 184 14.53 -4.47 -13.90
N GLU A 185 14.28 -5.75 -13.70
CA GLU A 185 15.33 -6.75 -13.61
C GLU A 185 15.92 -7.03 -14.98
N ASN A 186 17.25 -7.05 -15.06
CA ASN A 186 17.97 -7.50 -16.23
C ASN A 186 18.14 -9.03 -16.18
N LEU A 187 17.27 -9.75 -16.90
CA LEU A 187 17.32 -11.21 -17.07
C LEU A 187 18.00 -11.61 -18.39
N THR A 188 18.71 -10.69 -19.05
CA THR A 188 19.48 -10.98 -20.28
C THR A 188 20.80 -11.69 -20.00
N GLY A 189 21.30 -11.61 -18.76
CA GLY A 189 22.61 -12.17 -18.35
C GLY A 189 23.82 -11.30 -18.71
N ASP A 190 23.62 -10.15 -19.35
CA ASP A 190 24.68 -9.22 -19.73
C ASP A 190 24.58 -7.89 -18.96
N VAL A 191 25.56 -7.61 -18.10
CA VAL A 191 25.63 -6.36 -17.31
C VAL A 191 25.81 -5.13 -18.22
N ALA A 192 26.35 -5.30 -19.43
CA ALA A 192 26.44 -4.19 -20.38
C ALA A 192 25.06 -3.72 -20.87
N GLN A 193 24.01 -4.52 -20.67
CA GLN A 193 22.62 -4.22 -21.05
C GLN A 193 21.77 -3.74 -19.87
N GLU A 194 22.37 -3.57 -18.69
CA GLU A 194 21.73 -3.00 -17.48
C GLU A 194 21.08 -1.63 -17.74
N TYR A 195 21.67 -0.84 -18.65
CA TYR A 195 21.13 0.47 -19.02
C TYR A 195 19.74 0.39 -19.65
N ILE A 196 19.40 -0.74 -20.28
CA ILE A 196 18.10 -0.94 -20.94
C ILE A 196 17.00 -1.09 -19.89
N SER A 197 17.24 -1.90 -18.85
CA SER A 197 16.26 -2.06 -17.78
C SER A 197 16.13 -0.82 -16.91
N ASP A 198 17.23 -0.08 -16.73
CA ASP A 198 17.21 1.22 -16.07
C ASP A 198 16.52 2.32 -16.89
N GLY A 199 16.64 2.27 -18.22
CA GLY A 199 15.90 3.12 -19.16
C GLY A 199 14.40 2.84 -19.07
N MET A 200 14.01 1.57 -19.14
CA MET A 200 12.60 1.17 -19.07
C MET A 200 11.95 1.59 -17.76
N THR A 201 12.70 1.51 -16.65
CA THR A 201 12.23 1.99 -15.35
C THR A 201 11.93 3.50 -15.39
N GLU A 202 12.83 4.28 -16.00
CA GLU A 202 12.66 5.73 -16.13
C GLU A 202 11.49 6.10 -17.03
N GLU A 203 11.38 5.43 -18.17
CA GLU A 203 10.29 5.66 -19.12
C GLU A 203 8.94 5.31 -18.48
N MET A 204 8.84 4.20 -17.75
CA MET A 204 7.63 3.86 -16.99
C MET A 204 7.28 4.90 -15.94
N ILE A 205 8.25 5.42 -15.18
CA ILE A 205 8.02 6.48 -14.19
C ILE A 205 7.49 7.74 -14.88
N SER A 206 8.08 8.12 -16.01
CA SER A 206 7.69 9.31 -16.78
C SER A 206 6.28 9.19 -17.36
N GLN A 207 5.97 8.08 -18.04
CA GLN A 207 4.67 7.81 -18.63
C GLN A 207 3.58 7.76 -17.56
N LEU A 208 3.75 6.94 -16.51
CA LEU A 208 2.78 6.82 -15.42
C LEU A 208 2.61 8.13 -14.65
N GLY A 209 3.70 8.87 -14.43
CA GLY A 209 3.68 10.16 -13.73
C GLY A 209 2.91 11.24 -14.50
N SER A 210 2.84 11.13 -15.82
CA SER A 210 2.19 12.10 -16.70
C SER A 210 0.72 11.80 -16.98
N LEU A 211 0.25 10.56 -16.77
CA LEU A 211 -1.11 10.13 -17.12
C LEU A 211 -2.22 10.86 -16.35
N ASP A 212 -2.14 10.85 -15.01
CA ASP A 212 -3.12 11.48 -14.13
C ASP A 212 -2.47 11.99 -12.84
N PRO A 213 -1.70 13.09 -12.90
CA PRO A 213 -0.97 13.62 -11.74
C PRO A 213 -1.90 14.03 -10.57
N SER A 214 -3.19 14.21 -10.84
CA SER A 214 -4.19 14.58 -9.84
C SER A 214 -4.60 13.41 -8.96
N ASN A 215 -4.67 12.20 -9.52
CA ASN A 215 -5.13 11.00 -8.81
C ASN A 215 -4.05 9.92 -8.64
N LEU A 216 -2.94 9.99 -9.37
CA LEU A 216 -1.82 9.06 -9.32
C LEU A 216 -0.52 9.81 -8.97
N GLY A 217 0.11 9.40 -7.87
CA GLY A 217 1.47 9.79 -7.50
C GLY A 217 2.43 8.66 -7.81
N VAL A 218 3.48 8.95 -8.56
CA VAL A 218 4.55 8.00 -8.89
C VAL A 218 5.81 8.37 -8.12
N ILE A 219 6.43 7.39 -7.45
CA ILE A 219 7.67 7.62 -6.70
C ILE A 219 8.81 7.93 -7.67
N ALA A 220 9.59 8.96 -7.32
CA ALA A 220 10.71 9.41 -8.12
C ALA A 220 11.78 8.31 -8.29
N ARG A 221 12.44 8.31 -9.45
CA ARG A 221 13.50 7.37 -9.83
C ARG A 221 14.57 7.23 -8.75
N THR A 222 15.11 8.34 -8.25
CA THR A 222 16.20 8.33 -7.26
C THR A 222 15.83 7.61 -5.97
N SER A 223 14.54 7.58 -5.62
CA SER A 223 14.01 6.89 -4.44
C SER A 223 13.67 5.42 -4.66
N VAL A 224 13.62 4.94 -5.91
CA VAL A 224 13.39 3.51 -6.20
C VAL A 224 14.67 2.79 -6.62
N MET A 225 15.64 3.52 -7.17
CA MET A 225 16.90 2.96 -7.64
C MET A 225 17.76 2.35 -6.54
N HIS A 226 17.58 2.72 -5.26
CA HIS A 226 18.31 2.07 -4.17
C HIS A 226 17.82 0.65 -3.87
N TYR A 227 16.62 0.28 -4.34
CA TYR A 227 16.11 -1.09 -4.27
C TYR A 227 16.61 -1.96 -5.44
N LYS A 228 17.48 -1.45 -6.30
CA LYS A 228 18.06 -2.22 -7.39
C LYS A 228 18.86 -3.41 -6.85
N HIS A 229 18.55 -4.61 -7.37
CA HIS A 229 19.08 -5.90 -6.87
C HIS A 229 18.80 -6.18 -5.38
N SER A 230 17.86 -5.47 -4.78
CA SER A 230 17.42 -5.73 -3.41
C SER A 230 16.58 -7.01 -3.35
N GLN A 231 16.75 -7.77 -2.27
CA GLN A 231 15.89 -8.92 -1.95
C GLN A 231 14.87 -8.57 -0.86
N GLU A 232 14.66 -7.28 -0.60
CA GLU A 232 13.72 -6.86 0.42
C GLU A 232 12.28 -7.23 0.04
N PRO A 233 11.46 -7.74 1.00
CA PRO A 233 10.07 -8.02 0.73
C PRO A 233 9.31 -6.78 0.31
N ILE A 234 8.39 -6.92 -0.66
CA ILE A 234 7.54 -5.83 -1.18
C ILE A 234 6.84 -5.06 -0.06
N GLN A 235 6.44 -5.71 1.04
CA GLN A 235 5.78 -5.06 2.19
C GLN A 235 6.67 -4.05 2.89
N LYS A 236 7.98 -4.32 2.92
CA LYS A 236 8.96 -3.44 3.53
C LYS A 236 9.14 -2.22 2.63
N ILE A 237 9.45 -2.46 1.35
CA ILE A 237 9.59 -1.43 0.32
C ILE A 237 8.34 -0.53 0.27
N SER A 238 7.14 -1.12 0.27
CA SER A 238 5.89 -0.36 0.21
C SER A 238 5.65 0.52 1.43
N ARG A 239 6.09 0.07 2.61
CA ARG A 239 5.96 0.84 3.87
C ARG A 239 6.93 2.00 3.91
N GLU A 240 8.17 1.77 3.47
CA GLU A 240 9.19 2.82 3.38
C GLU A 240 8.82 3.90 2.37
N LEU A 241 8.30 3.50 1.20
CA LEU A 241 7.89 4.42 0.14
C LEU A 241 6.47 4.99 0.31
N GLY A 242 5.66 4.42 1.21
CA GLY A 242 4.26 4.83 1.42
C GLY A 242 3.33 4.55 0.22
N VAL A 243 3.56 3.46 -0.52
CA VAL A 243 2.84 3.14 -1.76
C VAL A 243 1.79 2.03 -1.59
N GLN A 244 0.69 2.15 -2.34
CA GLN A 244 -0.39 1.14 -2.38
C GLN A 244 -0.18 0.11 -3.49
N TYR A 245 0.56 0.49 -4.52
CA TYR A 245 0.89 -0.37 -5.64
C TYR A 245 2.38 -0.32 -5.96
N VAL A 246 2.88 -1.44 -6.44
CA VAL A 246 4.24 -1.56 -6.94
C VAL A 246 4.18 -2.15 -8.34
N LEU A 247 4.84 -1.52 -9.30
CA LEU A 247 5.11 -2.06 -10.61
C LEU A 247 6.49 -2.73 -10.57
N GLU A 248 6.51 -4.03 -10.83
CA GLU A 248 7.72 -4.79 -11.08
C GLU A 248 7.81 -5.15 -12.56
N GLY A 249 9.02 -5.34 -13.05
CA GLY A 249 9.20 -5.84 -14.39
C GLY A 249 10.57 -6.45 -14.59
N SER A 250 10.69 -7.18 -15.68
CA SER A 250 11.94 -7.80 -16.10
C SER A 250 12.09 -7.73 -17.61
N ILE A 251 13.34 -7.67 -18.05
CA ILE A 251 13.73 -7.67 -19.45
C ILE A 251 14.58 -8.89 -19.70
N ARG A 252 14.15 -9.76 -20.60
CA ARG A 252 14.92 -10.90 -21.11
C ARG A 252 15.18 -10.70 -22.59
N ARG A 253 16.31 -11.23 -23.06
CA ARG A 253 16.69 -11.18 -24.47
C ARG A 253 17.04 -12.58 -24.93
N ASP A 254 16.33 -13.06 -25.95
CA ASP A 254 16.53 -14.36 -26.56
C ASP A 254 16.65 -14.18 -28.08
N PHE A 255 17.80 -14.56 -28.66
CA PHE A 255 18.02 -14.67 -30.12
C PHE A 255 17.41 -13.54 -30.99
N GLY A 256 17.71 -12.29 -30.66
CA GLY A 256 17.25 -11.12 -31.45
C GLY A 256 15.87 -10.59 -31.06
N ASN A 257 15.21 -11.18 -30.06
CA ASN A 257 13.97 -10.68 -29.47
C ASN A 257 14.21 -10.21 -28.03
N VAL A 258 13.45 -9.19 -27.62
CA VAL A 258 13.33 -8.74 -26.25
C VAL A 258 11.94 -9.11 -25.73
N ARG A 259 11.93 -9.70 -24.55
CA ARG A 259 10.73 -10.00 -23.78
C ARG A 259 10.70 -9.12 -22.55
N ILE A 260 9.68 -8.28 -22.45
CA ILE A 260 9.38 -7.52 -21.24
C ILE A 260 8.24 -8.23 -20.50
N THR A 261 8.42 -8.45 -19.21
CA THR A 261 7.30 -8.77 -18.30
C THR A 261 7.09 -7.58 -17.40
N ALA A 262 5.85 -7.14 -17.23
CA ALA A 262 5.47 -6.09 -16.29
C ALA A 262 4.28 -6.56 -15.47
N GLN A 263 4.30 -6.27 -14.17
CA GLN A 263 3.26 -6.70 -13.23
C GLN A 263 2.98 -5.64 -12.17
N LEU A 264 1.70 -5.35 -11.98
CA LEU A 264 1.19 -4.43 -10.99
C LEU A 264 0.73 -5.22 -9.76
N ILE A 265 1.34 -4.96 -8.62
CA ILE A 265 1.11 -5.67 -7.37
C ILE A 265 0.43 -4.75 -6.36
N GLN A 266 -0.64 -5.22 -5.73
CA GLN A 266 -1.26 -4.55 -4.59
C GLN A 266 -0.48 -4.87 -3.31
N THR A 267 0.06 -3.85 -2.65
CA THR A 267 1.01 -4.03 -1.54
C THR A 267 0.37 -4.61 -0.28
N LYS A 268 -0.94 -4.39 -0.10
CA LYS A 268 -1.73 -4.83 1.05
C LYS A 268 -1.79 -6.35 1.22
N ASP A 269 -1.97 -7.08 0.12
CA ASP A 269 -2.18 -8.53 0.13
C ASP A 269 -1.27 -9.28 -0.85
N GLN A 270 -0.33 -8.59 -1.50
CA GLN A 270 0.64 -9.16 -2.44
C GLN A 270 0.01 -9.80 -3.67
N THR A 271 -1.19 -9.36 -4.03
CA THR A 271 -1.88 -9.91 -5.20
C THR A 271 -1.49 -9.16 -6.47
N HIS A 272 -1.37 -9.90 -7.57
CA HIS A 272 -1.23 -9.30 -8.89
C HIS A 272 -2.58 -8.73 -9.30
N VAL A 273 -2.62 -7.42 -9.51
CA VAL A 273 -3.78 -6.70 -10.04
C VAL A 273 -3.80 -6.81 -11.57
N TRP A 274 -2.61 -6.78 -12.16
CA TRP A 274 -2.40 -6.88 -13.60
C TRP A 274 -1.01 -7.45 -13.87
N ALA A 275 -0.86 -8.22 -14.94
CA ALA A 275 0.42 -8.66 -15.45
C ALA A 275 0.33 -8.88 -16.96
N ARG A 276 1.38 -8.50 -17.68
CA ARG A 276 1.47 -8.75 -19.12
C ARG A 276 2.91 -9.01 -19.55
N GLN A 277 3.02 -9.78 -20.62
CA GLN A 277 4.25 -10.03 -21.34
C GLN A 277 4.18 -9.38 -22.73
N TYR A 278 5.28 -8.75 -23.13
CA TYR A 278 5.47 -8.12 -24.44
C TYR A 278 6.70 -8.72 -25.10
N ASP A 279 6.51 -9.30 -26.28
CA ASP A 279 7.59 -9.81 -27.12
C ASP A 279 7.78 -8.85 -28.31
N ARG A 280 9.01 -8.39 -28.53
CA ARG A 280 9.39 -7.46 -29.61
C ARG A 280 10.75 -7.81 -30.19
N GLU A 281 10.96 -7.52 -31.47
CA GLU A 281 12.29 -7.67 -32.09
C GLU A 281 13.24 -6.59 -31.58
N LEU A 282 14.52 -6.91 -31.41
CA LEU A 282 15.48 -6.01 -30.75
C LEU A 282 15.77 -4.74 -31.54
N ASN A 283 15.73 -4.84 -32.86
CA ASN A 283 15.98 -3.73 -33.77
C ASN A 283 14.87 -2.67 -33.66
N THR A 284 13.67 -3.10 -33.27
CA THR A 284 12.52 -2.24 -33.00
C THR A 284 12.34 -1.96 -31.51
N PHE A 285 12.95 -2.73 -30.61
CA PHE A 285 12.79 -2.56 -29.17
C PHE A 285 13.16 -1.16 -28.67
N LEU A 286 14.35 -0.67 -29.03
CA LEU A 286 14.80 0.68 -28.68
C LEU A 286 13.93 1.78 -29.33
N ALA A 287 13.26 1.41 -30.42
CA ALA A 287 12.33 2.27 -31.13
C ALA A 287 10.92 2.29 -30.52
N LEU A 288 10.61 1.32 -29.67
CA LEU A 288 9.28 1.05 -29.14
C LEU A 288 9.24 1.15 -27.61
N GLU A 289 10.34 1.48 -26.93
CA GLU A 289 10.38 1.56 -25.46
C GLU A 289 9.29 2.51 -24.92
N GLY A 290 9.18 3.72 -25.48
CA GLY A 290 8.11 4.67 -25.15
C GLY A 290 6.71 4.20 -25.56
N GLU A 291 6.58 3.43 -26.64
CA GLU A 291 5.29 2.85 -27.06
C GLU A 291 4.84 1.76 -26.09
N ILE A 292 5.73 0.83 -25.73
CA ILE A 292 5.45 -0.26 -24.79
C ILE A 292 5.21 0.32 -23.40
N ALA A 293 5.99 1.30 -22.96
CA ALA A 293 5.77 1.96 -21.69
C ALA A 293 4.42 2.69 -21.67
N GLY A 294 4.04 3.34 -22.78
CA GLY A 294 2.71 3.91 -22.98
C GLY A 294 1.59 2.88 -22.91
N GLU A 295 1.74 1.73 -23.60
CA GLU A 295 0.78 0.61 -23.55
C GLU A 295 0.62 0.08 -22.11
N ILE A 296 1.73 -0.12 -21.40
CA ILE A 296 1.70 -0.56 -19.99
C ILE A 296 1.04 0.49 -19.11
N ALA A 297 1.37 1.77 -19.30
CA ALA A 297 0.83 2.89 -18.53
C ALA A 297 -0.70 3.00 -18.70
N ASP A 298 -1.19 2.95 -19.94
CA ASP A 298 -2.63 2.93 -20.27
C ASP A 298 -3.35 1.78 -19.55
N GLU A 299 -2.77 0.58 -19.58
CA GLU A 299 -3.38 -0.59 -18.96
C GLU A 299 -3.38 -0.54 -17.44
N ILE A 300 -2.31 -0.03 -16.84
CA ILE A 300 -2.23 0.20 -15.41
C ILE A 300 -3.29 1.21 -14.98
N GLN A 301 -3.49 2.29 -15.73
CA GLN A 301 -4.52 3.28 -15.42
C GLN A 301 -5.92 2.66 -15.43
N ILE A 302 -6.22 1.84 -16.44
CA ILE A 302 -7.49 1.11 -16.54
C ILE A 302 -7.63 0.12 -15.36
N ALA A 303 -6.59 -0.65 -15.04
CA ALA A 303 -6.59 -1.59 -13.92
C ALA A 303 -6.78 -0.88 -12.57
N LEU A 304 -6.27 0.34 -12.44
CA LEU A 304 -6.48 1.22 -11.30
C LEU A 304 -7.83 1.96 -11.34
N GLY A 305 -8.73 1.64 -12.27
CA GLY A 305 -10.07 2.20 -12.35
C GLY A 305 -10.10 3.67 -12.78
N GLY A 306 -9.01 4.15 -13.38
CA GLY A 306 -9.00 5.40 -14.14
C GLY A 306 -9.69 5.22 -15.49
N HIS A 307 -10.04 6.34 -16.12
CA HIS A 307 -10.54 6.34 -17.49
C HIS A 307 -9.36 6.58 -18.42
N LYS A 308 -9.33 5.86 -19.55
CA LYS A 308 -8.32 6.09 -20.58
C LYS A 308 -8.40 7.56 -21.01
N PRO A 309 -7.32 8.37 -20.89
CA PRO A 309 -7.28 9.65 -21.57
C PRO A 309 -7.54 9.40 -23.05
N VAL A 310 -8.31 10.27 -23.70
CA VAL A 310 -8.34 10.31 -25.17
C VAL A 310 -6.88 10.47 -25.60
N ALA A 311 -6.38 9.48 -26.33
CA ALA A 311 -4.96 9.23 -26.57
C ALA A 311 -4.15 10.52 -26.78
N PRO A 312 -2.91 10.62 -26.24
CA PRO A 312 -1.92 11.46 -26.91
C PRO A 312 -1.82 10.96 -28.34
N ALA A 313 -1.88 11.89 -29.28
CA ALA A 313 -1.70 11.63 -30.71
C ALA A 313 -0.57 10.63 -30.92
N SER A 314 -0.78 9.67 -31.83
CA SER A 314 0.22 8.73 -32.34
C SER A 314 1.62 9.30 -32.18
N GLN A 315 2.43 8.73 -31.28
CA GLN A 315 3.82 9.16 -31.18
C GLN A 315 4.39 9.04 -32.60
N PRO A 316 4.94 10.13 -33.16
CA PRO A 316 5.45 10.08 -34.52
C PRO A 316 6.47 8.96 -34.59
N SER A 317 6.33 8.07 -35.57
CA SER A 317 7.36 7.08 -35.90
C SER A 317 8.68 7.83 -36.02
N LEU A 318 9.55 7.68 -35.01
CA LEU A 318 10.79 8.41 -34.97
C LEU A 318 11.69 7.88 -36.08
N SER A 319 12.58 8.72 -36.61
CA SER A 319 13.51 8.26 -37.63
C SER A 319 14.51 7.26 -37.02
N PRO A 320 15.11 6.35 -37.82
CA PRO A 320 16.20 5.47 -37.35
C PRO A 320 17.34 6.20 -36.62
N ARG A 321 17.65 7.43 -37.04
CA ARG A 321 18.68 8.27 -36.39
C ARG A 321 18.25 8.78 -35.03
N THR A 322 16.97 9.11 -34.88
CA THR A 322 16.38 9.54 -33.61
C THR A 322 16.34 8.39 -32.61
N TYR A 323 16.11 7.16 -33.08
CA TYR A 323 16.20 5.96 -32.25
C TYR A 323 17.62 5.67 -31.77
N GLU A 324 18.61 5.75 -32.65
CA GLU A 324 20.01 5.62 -32.26
C GLU A 324 20.42 6.73 -31.27
N ALA A 325 19.96 7.97 -31.47
CA ALA A 325 20.18 9.06 -30.54
C ALA A 325 19.55 8.81 -29.17
N HIS A 326 18.34 8.24 -29.14
CA HIS A 326 17.66 7.87 -27.90
C HIS A 326 18.39 6.76 -27.12
N ASP A 327 18.85 5.69 -27.80
CA ASP A 327 19.67 4.63 -27.16
C ASP A 327 20.94 5.21 -26.52
N LEU A 328 21.64 6.04 -27.28
CA LEU A 328 22.85 6.72 -26.81
C LEU A 328 22.55 7.65 -25.64
N TYR A 329 21.42 8.36 -25.67
CA TYR A 329 20.96 9.19 -24.56
C TYR A 329 20.69 8.37 -23.28
N LEU A 330 19.99 7.24 -23.37
CA LEU A 330 19.73 6.37 -22.23
C LEU A 330 21.03 5.81 -21.62
N ARG A 331 21.99 5.40 -22.47
CA ARG A 331 23.34 5.02 -22.01
C ARG A 331 24.04 6.18 -21.29
N GLY A 332 23.91 7.39 -21.82
CA GLY A 332 24.44 8.60 -21.19
C GLY A 332 23.86 8.83 -19.80
N GLN A 333 22.52 8.77 -19.68
CA GLN A 333 21.82 8.89 -18.40
C GLN A 333 22.24 7.82 -17.39
N TYR A 334 22.41 6.57 -17.84
CA TYR A 334 22.88 5.48 -16.99
C TYR A 334 24.23 5.81 -16.35
N PHE A 335 25.20 6.29 -17.14
CA PHE A 335 26.51 6.66 -16.62
C PHE A 335 26.50 7.93 -15.78
N TRP A 336 25.68 8.93 -16.15
CA TRP A 336 25.52 10.16 -15.38
C TRP A 336 24.98 9.87 -13.97
N ASN A 337 24.04 8.94 -13.86
CA ASN A 337 23.46 8.52 -12.57
C ASN A 337 24.45 7.80 -11.65
N LYS A 338 25.60 7.33 -12.14
CA LYS A 338 26.64 6.75 -11.27
C LYS A 338 27.31 7.77 -10.36
N ARG A 339 27.17 9.07 -10.65
CA ARG A 339 27.74 10.18 -9.86
C ARG A 339 29.24 10.00 -9.55
N THR A 340 30.01 9.64 -10.57
CA THR A 340 31.48 9.47 -10.52
C THR A 340 32.12 10.24 -11.67
N VAL A 341 33.39 10.60 -11.54
CA VAL A 341 34.13 11.31 -12.61
C VAL A 341 34.13 10.50 -13.90
N GLU A 342 34.43 9.20 -13.81
CA GLU A 342 34.41 8.28 -14.95
C GLU A 342 33.00 8.12 -15.52
N GLY A 343 31.98 8.11 -14.66
CA GLY A 343 30.57 8.10 -15.05
C GLY A 343 30.21 9.33 -15.89
N PHE A 344 30.54 10.53 -15.41
CA PHE A 344 30.27 11.77 -16.13
C PHE A 344 31.03 11.85 -17.46
N GLN A 345 32.30 11.43 -17.50
CA GLN A 345 33.07 11.38 -18.75
C GLN A 345 32.45 10.45 -19.79
N ARG A 346 31.99 9.27 -19.37
CA ARG A 346 31.26 8.34 -20.26
C ARG A 346 29.93 8.92 -20.70
N ALA A 347 29.19 9.56 -19.79
CA ALA A 347 27.93 10.21 -20.11
C ALA A 347 28.10 11.29 -21.19
N ILE A 348 29.10 12.16 -21.06
CA ILE A 348 29.48 13.16 -22.06
C ILE A 348 29.72 12.52 -23.42
N ALA A 349 30.51 11.45 -23.48
CA ALA A 349 30.80 10.75 -24.74
C ALA A 349 29.54 10.16 -25.38
N TYR A 350 28.62 9.59 -24.59
CA TYR A 350 27.36 9.07 -25.10
C TYR A 350 26.42 10.18 -25.58
N PHE A 351 26.27 11.27 -24.83
CA PHE A 351 25.43 12.40 -25.26
C PHE A 351 25.97 13.09 -26.51
N GLN A 352 27.29 13.22 -26.66
CA GLN A 352 27.90 13.72 -27.89
C GLN A 352 27.61 12.81 -29.10
N ARG A 353 27.67 11.49 -28.92
CA ARG A 353 27.29 10.54 -29.97
C ARG A 353 25.80 10.62 -30.30
N ALA A 354 24.93 10.81 -29.31
CA ALA A 354 23.50 11.00 -29.51
C ALA A 354 23.23 12.24 -30.38
N ILE A 355 23.89 13.37 -30.06
CA ILE A 355 23.83 14.61 -30.85
C ILE A 355 24.36 14.41 -32.27
N ALA A 356 25.44 13.63 -32.44
CA ALA A 356 25.99 13.33 -33.75
C ALA A 356 25.03 12.48 -34.61
N SER A 357 24.24 11.61 -33.98
CA SER A 357 23.21 10.81 -34.64
C SER A 357 21.99 11.66 -35.03
N ASP A 358 21.45 12.43 -34.08
CA ASP A 358 20.33 13.35 -34.30
C ASP A 358 20.62 14.73 -33.67
N PRO A 359 21.06 15.71 -34.47
CA PRO A 359 21.35 17.07 -34.00
C PRO A 359 20.16 17.85 -33.45
N ASN A 360 18.93 17.36 -33.64
CA ASN A 360 17.72 18.00 -33.10
C ASN A 360 17.24 17.31 -31.81
N TYR A 361 17.98 16.32 -31.30
CA TYR A 361 17.60 15.59 -30.09
C TYR A 361 17.89 16.39 -28.81
N ALA A 362 16.97 17.28 -28.45
CA ALA A 362 17.10 18.26 -27.36
C ALA A 362 17.55 17.66 -26.02
N ARG A 363 17.02 16.49 -25.64
CA ARG A 363 17.35 15.78 -24.40
C ARG A 363 18.84 15.42 -24.27
N ALA A 364 19.53 15.11 -25.38
CA ALA A 364 20.97 14.83 -25.32
C ALA A 364 21.79 16.08 -25.01
N TYR A 365 21.37 17.26 -25.48
CA TYR A 365 22.00 18.52 -25.11
C TYR A 365 21.79 18.85 -23.62
N ALA A 366 20.59 18.58 -23.08
CA ALA A 366 20.33 18.76 -21.65
C ALA A 366 21.21 17.83 -20.80
N GLY A 367 21.28 16.54 -21.12
CA GLY A 367 22.14 15.59 -20.41
C GLY A 367 23.64 15.93 -20.51
N LEU A 368 24.08 16.47 -21.66
CA LEU A 368 25.44 16.96 -21.84
C LEU A 368 25.73 18.17 -20.94
N ALA A 369 24.78 19.10 -20.82
CA ALA A 369 24.89 20.25 -19.94
C ALA A 369 25.02 19.85 -18.48
N ASP A 370 24.14 18.97 -18.00
CA ASP A 370 24.18 18.45 -16.63
C ASP A 370 25.48 17.71 -16.33
N SER A 371 25.98 16.94 -17.30
CA SER A 371 27.25 16.22 -17.12
C SER A 371 28.41 17.17 -16.95
N TYR A 372 28.50 18.25 -17.73
CA TYR A 372 29.54 19.26 -17.57
C TYR A 372 29.39 20.06 -16.27
N ALA A 373 28.17 20.44 -15.91
CA ALA A 373 27.89 21.19 -14.68
C ALA A 373 28.29 20.39 -13.42
N LEU A 374 28.08 19.07 -13.44
CA LEU A 374 28.37 18.18 -12.31
C LEU A 374 29.77 17.59 -12.32
N LEU A 375 30.48 17.60 -13.46
CA LEU A 375 31.87 17.11 -13.51
C LEU A 375 32.79 17.94 -12.62
N GLY A 376 32.59 19.26 -12.59
CA GLY A 376 33.40 20.19 -11.82
C GLY A 376 33.47 19.85 -10.32
N PRO A 377 32.34 19.79 -9.58
CA PRO A 377 32.33 19.42 -8.17
C PRO A 377 32.94 18.04 -7.83
N TYR A 378 33.03 17.14 -8.79
CA TYR A 378 33.55 15.78 -8.60
C TYR A 378 34.98 15.59 -9.08
N SER A 379 35.56 16.57 -9.78
CA SER A 379 36.91 16.48 -10.37
C SER A 379 37.85 17.52 -9.77
N GLU A 380 39.16 17.28 -9.90
CA GLU A 380 40.20 18.26 -9.52
C GLU A 380 40.37 19.38 -10.57
N VAL A 381 39.62 19.33 -11.67
CA VAL A 381 39.70 20.29 -12.77
C VAL A 381 38.82 21.51 -12.44
N PRO A 382 39.32 22.74 -12.60
CA PRO A 382 38.57 23.95 -12.28
C PRO A 382 37.24 24.05 -13.04
N GLN A 383 36.16 24.39 -12.33
CA GLN A 383 34.81 24.52 -12.92
C GLN A 383 34.75 25.48 -14.12
N MET A 384 35.59 26.52 -14.14
CA MET A 384 35.70 27.49 -15.24
C MET A 384 35.96 26.84 -16.61
N GLU A 385 36.54 25.64 -16.67
CA GLU A 385 36.80 24.95 -17.94
C GLU A 385 35.54 24.28 -18.54
N PHE A 386 34.59 23.87 -17.69
CA PHE A 386 33.38 23.13 -18.11
C PHE A 386 32.13 24.00 -18.15
N MET A 387 32.03 25.04 -17.33
CA MET A 387 30.84 25.91 -17.26
C MET A 387 30.44 26.53 -18.61
N PRO A 388 31.38 27.03 -19.46
CA PRO A 388 31.00 27.52 -20.79
C PRO A 388 30.39 26.43 -21.68
N LYS A 389 30.91 25.20 -21.61
CA LYS A 389 30.39 24.05 -22.37
C LYS A 389 29.01 23.62 -21.87
N ALA A 390 28.82 23.61 -20.54
CA ALA A 390 27.53 23.34 -19.92
C ALA A 390 26.47 24.35 -20.37
N ARG A 391 26.82 25.65 -20.33
CA ARG A 391 25.92 26.73 -20.73
C ARG A 391 25.53 26.66 -22.20
N ALA A 392 26.50 26.42 -23.09
CA ALA A 392 26.24 26.28 -24.51
C ALA A 392 25.29 25.11 -24.81
N ALA A 393 25.50 23.96 -24.15
CA ALA A 393 24.64 22.80 -24.30
C ALA A 393 23.21 23.05 -23.76
N ALA A 394 23.08 23.68 -22.59
CA ALA A 394 21.77 23.99 -22.01
C ALA A 394 20.96 24.98 -22.87
N LEU A 395 21.61 26.03 -23.38
CA LEU A 395 20.95 26.98 -24.29
C LEU A 395 20.52 26.29 -25.58
N ARG A 396 21.34 25.41 -26.14
CA ARG A 396 20.97 24.65 -27.34
C ARG A 396 19.81 23.69 -27.09
N ALA A 397 19.73 23.08 -25.91
CA ALA A 397 18.59 22.26 -25.52
C ALA A 397 17.29 23.08 -25.49
N LEU A 398 17.31 24.28 -24.92
CA LEU A 398 16.15 25.18 -24.86
C LEU A 398 15.76 25.77 -26.23
N GLU A 399 16.72 26.01 -27.12
CA GLU A 399 16.43 26.41 -28.51
C GLU A 399 15.65 25.32 -29.27
N LEU A 400 15.88 24.04 -28.92
CA LEU A 400 15.21 22.90 -29.55
C LEU A 400 13.89 22.57 -28.85
N ASP A 401 13.84 22.68 -27.52
CA ASP A 401 12.65 22.47 -26.70
C ASP A 401 12.71 23.31 -25.42
N GLU A 402 11.98 24.43 -25.42
CA GLU A 402 11.93 25.37 -24.29
C GLU A 402 11.29 24.78 -23.03
N SER A 403 10.54 23.68 -23.17
CA SER A 403 9.79 23.06 -22.06
C SER A 403 10.63 22.12 -21.21
N LEU A 404 11.85 21.76 -21.64
CA LEU A 404 12.71 20.79 -20.97
C LEU A 404 13.16 21.27 -19.57
N PRO A 405 12.66 20.65 -18.48
CA PRO A 405 13.03 21.03 -17.13
C PRO A 405 14.54 20.87 -16.87
N GLU A 406 15.17 19.84 -17.43
CA GLU A 406 16.58 19.52 -17.22
C GLU A 406 17.50 20.63 -17.73
N ALA A 407 17.14 21.26 -18.86
CA ALA A 407 17.92 22.37 -19.41
C ALA A 407 17.82 23.64 -18.53
N HIS A 408 16.65 23.89 -17.94
CA HIS A 408 16.48 24.97 -16.96
C HIS A 408 17.25 24.70 -15.67
N THR A 409 17.27 23.45 -15.19
CA THR A 409 18.05 23.08 -13.99
C THR A 409 19.55 23.21 -14.22
N ALA A 410 20.05 22.84 -15.40
CA ALA A 410 21.44 23.02 -15.77
C ALA A 410 21.85 24.50 -15.74
N LEU A 411 21.03 25.39 -16.30
CA LEU A 411 21.28 26.83 -16.24
C LEU A 411 21.27 27.38 -14.81
N ALA A 412 20.35 26.92 -13.96
CA ALA A 412 20.30 27.33 -12.56
C ALA A 412 21.60 26.95 -11.81
N LEU A 413 22.14 25.76 -12.05
CA LEU A 413 23.41 25.30 -11.48
C LEU A 413 24.62 26.11 -11.96
N ILE A 414 24.57 26.59 -13.21
CA ILE A 414 25.63 27.42 -13.81
C ILE A 414 25.59 28.85 -13.26
N VAL A 415 24.43 29.39 -12.91
CA VAL A 415 24.29 30.76 -12.40
C VAL A 415 24.62 30.85 -10.90
N GLN A 416 24.52 29.75 -10.16
CA GLN A 416 24.85 29.70 -8.72
C GLN A 416 26.34 29.59 -8.40
N ASN A 417 27.17 29.17 -9.35
CA ASN A 417 28.63 29.02 -9.22
C ASN A 417 29.37 30.02 -10.10
#